data_AF-A0A6I3SPU0-F1
#
_entry.id   AF-A0A6I3SPU0-F1
#
_cell.length_a   1.000
_cell.length_b   1.000
_cell.length_c   1.000
_cell.angle_alpha   90.00
_cell.angle_beta   90.00
_cell.angle_gamma   90.00
#
_symmetry.space_group_name_H-M   'P 1'
#
loop_
_entity.id
_entity.type
_entity.pdbx_description
1 polymer ?
#
loop_
_entity_poly.entity_id
_entity_poly.type
_entity_poly.pdbx_seq_one_letter_code
_entity_poly.pdbx_strand_id
1 'polypeptide(L)' 'MIDWLEERRQKRRAEVKSILIKEQAHSEKTADKIEEFLLRVNSAGIEVPSEIQDPINETLMFYKGSAEACRKDLKRINAH' A
#
# COMPACT_ATOMS: atom_id res chain seq x y z
N MET A 1 -5.58 -35.35 -13.66
CA MET A 1 -4.69 -34.39 -14.37
C MET A 1 -5.25 -32.97 -14.36
N ILE A 2 -6.57 -32.80 -14.48
CA ILE A 2 -7.26 -31.50 -14.37
C ILE A 2 -7.18 -30.95 -12.93
N ASP A 3 -7.45 -31.78 -11.92
CA ASP A 3 -7.45 -31.37 -10.50
C ASP A 3 -6.10 -30.83 -10.01
N TRP A 4 -5.00 -31.41 -10.48
CA TRP A 4 -3.64 -30.95 -10.12
C TRP A 4 -3.31 -29.57 -10.70
N LEU A 5 -3.78 -29.27 -11.91
CA LEU A 5 -3.60 -27.94 -12.53
C LEU A 5 -4.45 -26.88 -11.82
N GLU A 6 -5.64 -27.26 -11.37
CA GLU A 6 -6.55 -26.40 -10.64
C GLU A 6 -6.02 -26.09 -9.22
N GLU A 7 -5.53 -27.10 -8.51
CA GLU A 7 -4.87 -26.94 -7.21
C GLU A 7 -3.63 -26.04 -7.30
N ARG A 8 -2.82 -26.19 -8.36
CA ARG A 8 -1.66 -25.33 -8.62
C ARG A 8 -2.04 -23.90 -9.00
N ARG A 9 -3.21 -23.67 -9.60
CA ARG A 9 -3.76 -22.32 -9.84
C ARG A 9 -4.25 -21.69 -8.53
N GLN A 10 -4.94 -22.45 -7.69
CA GLN A 10 -5.41 -21.98 -6.39
C GLN A 10 -4.24 -21.60 -5.46
N LYS A 11 -3.19 -22.43 -5.37
CA LYS A 11 -1.99 -22.12 -4.58
C LYS A 11 -1.33 -20.80 -5.03
N ARG A 12 -1.14 -20.61 -6.34
CA ARG A 12 -0.58 -19.35 -6.87
C ARG A 12 -1.47 -18.14 -6.59
N ARG A 13 -2.79 -18.28 -6.72
CA ARG A 13 -3.73 -17.20 -6.36
C ARG A 13 -3.63 -16.84 -4.88
N ALA A 14 -3.53 -17.84 -4.00
CA ALA A 14 -3.38 -17.63 -2.56
C ALA A 14 -2.04 -16.94 -2.21
N GLU A 15 -0.94 -17.33 -2.85
CA GLU A 15 0.37 -16.70 -2.71
C GLU A 15 0.34 -15.23 -3.14
N VAL A 16 -0.19 -14.94 -4.33
CA VAL A 16 -0.32 -13.56 -4.84
C VAL A 16 -1.21 -12.73 -3.92
N LYS A 17 -2.33 -13.28 -3.46
CA LYS A 17 -3.23 -12.60 -2.52
C LYS A 17 -2.52 -12.28 -1.19
N SER A 18 -1.73 -13.21 -0.67
CA SER A 18 -0.94 -13.01 0.55
C SER A 18 0.08 -11.88 0.40
N ILE A 19 0.79 -11.83 -0.73
CA ILE A 19 1.75 -10.75 -1.04
C ILE A 19 1.04 -9.39 -1.10
N LEU A 20 -0.06 -9.30 -1.85
CA LEU A 20 -0.80 -8.05 -2.00
C LEU A 20 -1.38 -7.54 -0.68
N ILE A 21 -1.87 -8.43 0.20
CA ILE A 21 -2.35 -8.03 1.53
C ILE A 21 -1.22 -7.43 2.37
N LYS A 22 -0.03 -8.06 2.35
CA LYS A 22 1.14 -7.57 3.09
C LYS A 22 1.59 -6.21 2.57
N GLU A 23 1.70 -6.05 1.25
CA GLU A 23 2.10 -4.80 0.62
C GLU A 23 1.10 -3.67 0.83
N GLN A 24 -0.21 -3.98 0.75
CA GLN A 24 -1.26 -3.03 1.07
C GLN A 24 -1.11 -2.53 2.52
N ALA A 25 -1.05 -3.45 3.48
CA ALA A 25 -0.96 -3.10 4.90
C ALA A 25 0.33 -2.32 5.23
N HIS A 26 1.45 -2.69 4.59
CA HIS A 26 2.71 -1.98 4.71
C HIS A 26 2.62 -0.55 4.16
N SER A 27 2.04 -0.39 2.97
CA SER A 27 1.90 0.91 2.32
C SER A 27 0.96 1.84 3.11
N GLU A 28 -0.19 1.33 3.58
CA GLU A 28 -1.12 2.08 4.43
C GLU A 28 -0.44 2.56 5.71
N LYS A 29 0.20 1.63 6.45
CA LYS A 29 0.90 1.96 7.69
C LYS A 29 2.01 3.00 7.49
N THR A 30 2.66 2.98 6.33
CA THR A 30 3.73 3.92 6.02
C THR A 30 3.18 5.29 5.67
N ALA A 31 2.10 5.34 4.87
CA ALA A 31 1.37 6.58 4.61
C ALA A 31 0.86 7.22 5.92
N ASP A 32 0.22 6.45 6.79
CA ASP A 32 -0.32 6.94 8.07
C ASP A 32 0.77 7.56 8.96
N LYS A 33 1.96 6.93 9.01
CA LYS A 33 3.11 7.48 9.76
C LYS A 33 3.61 8.79 9.20
N ILE A 34 3.64 8.94 7.87
CA ILE A 34 4.05 10.18 7.22
C ILE A 34 3.03 11.28 7.49
N GLU A 35 1.73 10.98 7.41
CA GLU A 35 0.67 11.93 7.76
C GLU A 35 0.75 12.35 9.23
N GLU A 36 0.96 11.39 10.13
CA GLU A 36 1.10 11.69 11.56
C GLU A 36 2.31 12.58 11.83
N PHE A 37 3.45 12.32 11.16
CA PHE A 37 4.62 13.18 11.23
C PHE A 37 4.31 14.60 10.76
N LEU A 38 3.71 14.75 9.58
CA LEU A 38 3.34 16.05 9.02
C LEU A 38 2.35 16.80 9.94
N LEU A 39 1.36 16.10 10.49
CA LEU A 39 0.41 16.66 11.44
C LEU A 39 1.09 17.17 12.70
N ARG A 40 2.02 16.40 13.28
CA ARG A 40 2.77 16.81 14.47
C ARG A 40 3.60 18.05 14.21
N VAL A 41 4.31 18.08 13.09
CA VAL A 41 5.14 19.22 12.69
C VAL A 41 4.30 20.49 12.48
N ASN A 42 3.17 20.37 11.76
CA ASN A 42 2.23 21.47 11.58
C ASN A 42 1.63 21.95 12.92
N SER A 43 1.27 21.01 13.81
CA SER A 43 0.71 21.34 15.13
C SER A 43 1.72 22.03 16.05
N ALA A 44 3.01 21.77 15.86
CA ALA A 44 4.10 22.41 16.59
C ALA A 44 4.46 23.80 16.03
N GLY A 45 3.80 24.25 14.95
CA GLY A 45 4.11 25.51 14.28
C GLY A 45 5.47 25.51 13.59
N ILE A 46 6.00 24.33 13.25
CA ILE A 46 7.29 24.19 12.58
C ILE A 46 7.05 24.29 11.07
N GLU A 47 7.57 25.35 10.46
CA GLU A 47 7.60 25.48 9.00
C GLU A 47 8.67 24.54 8.43
N VAL A 48 8.22 23.56 7.63
CA VAL A 48 9.12 22.69 6.87
C VAL A 48 9.46 23.39 5.57
N PRO A 49 10.75 23.56 5.23
CA PRO A 49 11.15 24.07 3.92
C PRO A 49 10.56 23.24 2.78
N SER A 50 10.16 23.88 1.69
CA SER A 50 9.57 23.22 0.52
C SER A 50 10.47 22.12 -0.05
N GLU A 51 11.79 22.30 0.01
CA GLU A 51 12.78 21.33 -0.44
C GLU A 51 12.71 19.98 0.30
N ILE A 52 12.15 19.99 1.51
CA ILE A 52 11.93 18.79 2.34
C ILE A 52 10.45 18.37 2.26
N GLN A 53 9.53 19.33 2.25
CA GLN A 53 8.10 19.06 2.24
C GLN A 53 7.64 18.38 0.95
N ASP A 54 8.15 18.79 -0.21
CA ASP A 54 7.76 18.24 -1.51
C ASP A 54 8.14 16.75 -1.64
N PRO A 55 9.38 16.32 -1.34
CA PRO A 55 9.74 14.90 -1.32
C PRO A 55 8.90 14.07 -0.33
N ILE A 56 8.56 14.62 0.83
CA ILE A 56 7.71 13.92 1.81
C ILE A 56 6.29 13.74 1.25
N ASN A 57 5.74 14.77 0.62
CA ASN A 57 4.42 14.73 -0.01
C ASN A 57 4.39 13.74 -1.19
N GLU A 58 5.43 13.72 -2.03
CA GLU A 58 5.58 12.74 -3.11
C GLU A 58 5.63 11.31 -2.55
N THR A 59 6.39 11.09 -1.49
CA THR A 59 6.49 9.80 -0.81
C THR A 59 5.14 9.37 -0.23
N LEU A 60 4.40 10.29 0.40
CA LEU A 60 3.06 10.03 0.92
C LEU A 60 2.10 9.62 -0.21
N MET A 61 2.11 10.35 -1.32
CA MET A 61 1.28 10.06 -2.49
C MET A 61 1.63 8.71 -3.12
N PHE A 62 2.91 8.35 -3.17
CA PHE A 62 3.37 7.05 -3.63
C PHE A 62 2.78 5.91 -2.77
N TYR A 63 2.92 5.97 -1.44
CA TYR A 63 2.42 4.91 -0.56
C TYR A 63 0.89 4.81 -0.58
N LYS A 64 0.18 5.94 -0.64
CA LYS A 64 -1.28 5.94 -0.82
C LYS A 64 -1.69 5.30 -2.15
N GLY A 65 -1.02 5.66 -3.25
CA GLY A 65 -1.26 5.08 -4.57
C GLY A 65 -0.98 3.57 -4.60
N SER A 66 0.12 3.13 -3.99
CA SER A 66 0.47 1.71 -3.86
C SER A 66 -0.60 0.93 -3.09
N ALA A 67 -1.05 1.46 -1.95
CA ALA A 67 -2.12 0.86 -1.15
C ALA A 67 -3.42 0.73 -1.97
N GLU A 68 -3.80 1.77 -2.71
CA GLU A 68 -5.00 1.75 -3.54
C GLU A 68 -4.90 0.76 -4.71
N ALA A 69 -3.73 0.67 -5.35
CA ALA A 69 -3.45 -0.32 -6.40
C ALA A 69 -3.62 -1.75 -5.85
N CYS A 70 -3.00 -2.05 -4.70
CA CYS A 70 -3.15 -3.35 -4.04
C CYS A 70 -4.62 -3.66 -3.69
N ARG A 71 -5.40 -2.68 -3.21
CA ARG A 71 -6.85 -2.84 -2.96
C ARG A 71 -7.60 -3.19 -4.24
N LYS A 72 -7.30 -2.53 -5.37
CA LYS A 72 -7.93 -2.81 -6.67
C LYS A 72 -7.59 -4.21 -7.15
N ASP A 73 -6.34 -4.64 -7.03
CA ASP A 73 -5.91 -5.96 -7.46
C ASP A 73 -6.49 -7.07 -6.56
N LEU A 74 -6.59 -6.85 -5.24
CA LEU A 74 -7.27 -7.77 -4.33
C LEU A 74 -8.76 -7.91 -4.65
N LYS A 75 -9.44 -6.82 -5.00
CA LYS A 75 -10.84 -6.86 -5.44
C LYS A 75 -10.99 -7.72 -6.71
N ARG A 76 -10.09 -7.57 -7.69
CA ARG A 76 -10.08 -8.37 -8.92
C ARG A 76 -9.85 -9.86 -8.64
N ILE A 77 -8.90 -10.18 -7.76
CA ILE A 77 -8.60 -11.57 -7.40
C ILE A 77 -9.76 -12.23 -6.65
N ASN A 78 -10.51 -11.49 -5.83
CA ASN A 78 -11.65 -12.04 -5.10
C ASN A 78 -12.92 -12.19 -5.94
N ALA A 79 -13.00 -11.55 -7.12
CA ALA A 79 -14.16 -11.63 -8.01
C ALA A 79 -14.14 -12.84 -8.98
N HIS A 80 -13.04 -13.62 -9.00
CA HIS A 80 -12.77 -14.71 -9.96
C HIS A 80 -12.23 -15.98 -9.28
#